data_AF-A0A2E5VEW1-F1
#
_entry.id   AF-A0A2E5VEW1-F1
#
_cell.length_a   1.000
_cell.length_b   1.000
_cell.length_c   1.000
_cell.angle_alpha   90.00
_cell.angle_beta   90.00
_cell.angle_gamma   90.00
#
_symmetry.space_group_name_H-M   'P 1'
#
loop_
_entity.id
_entity.type
_entity.pdbx_description
1 polymer ?
#
loop_
_entity_poly.entity_id
_entity_poly.type
_entity_poly.pdbx_seq_one_letter_code
_entity_poly.pdbx_strand_id
1 'polypeptide(L)'
;MTYILLTISCITIIFYLFISGYIRRNLEFDRRQENINIFKKEKSHLKADDSLSKELLDLLIKEREQSLLQDLPKERVVNSLSDNKNLSGSFLLSIFLIISMSMIYFQPIGLGSIDKFETHKELYAFLDGDINHRALKRKEFIIEVENLLDKKLLSASEVYFLSRKFRDIKEFDFSAVLLGELVIEYKNEIPSNVYGEYAQSVFFKEKEQFSEETIKALNLALTEAPKDPLVLTLEGVKYFRIGNLELARSSWEEAKGYLKTEEEKAVLQIGIDRLKNQ
;
A
#
# COMPACT_ATOMS: atom_id res chain seq x y z
N MET A 1 8.60 6.74 -19.37
CA MET A 1 7.90 5.85 -20.34
C MET A 1 8.87 5.06 -21.23
N THR A 2 9.86 5.69 -21.87
CA THR A 2 10.83 5.00 -22.76
C THR A 2 11.72 3.95 -22.05
N TYR A 3 12.17 4.22 -20.83
CA TYR A 3 13.00 3.29 -20.04
C TYR A 3 12.26 1.99 -19.63
N ILE A 4 10.95 2.07 -19.43
CA ILE A 4 10.14 0.91 -19.03
C ILE A 4 9.91 -0.01 -20.24
N LEU A 5 9.63 0.57 -21.41
CA LEU A 5 9.53 -0.18 -22.66
C LEU A 5 10.84 -0.87 -23.04
N LEU A 6 11.98 -0.21 -22.80
CA LEU A 6 13.30 -0.76 -23.10
C LEU A 6 13.66 -1.94 -22.19
N THR A 7 13.38 -1.83 -20.88
CA THR A 7 13.67 -2.90 -19.90
C THR A 7 12.82 -4.14 -20.15
N ILE A 8 11.54 -3.95 -20.48
CA ILE A 8 10.62 -5.04 -20.85
C ILE A 8 11.09 -5.76 -22.13
N SER A 9 11.51 -5.00 -23.15
CA SER A 9 12.06 -5.56 -24.40
C SER A 9 13.32 -6.40 -24.14
N CYS A 10 14.24 -5.91 -23.31
CA CYS A 10 15.45 -6.66 -22.97
C CYS A 10 15.16 -7.98 -22.23
N ILE A 11 14.23 -7.98 -21.26
CA ILE A 11 13.89 -9.19 -20.48
C ILE A 11 13.26 -10.26 -21.38
N THR A 12 12.37 -9.87 -22.29
CA THR A 12 11.72 -10.81 -23.22
C THR A 12 12.70 -11.45 -24.20
N ILE A 13 13.68 -10.69 -24.71
CA ILE A 13 14.73 -11.21 -25.59
C ILE A 13 15.63 -12.22 -24.86
N ILE A 14 16.02 -11.92 -23.61
CA ILE A 14 16.87 -12.82 -22.81
C ILE A 14 16.14 -14.14 -22.54
N PHE A 15 14.86 -14.08 -22.17
CA PHE A 15 14.06 -15.27 -21.88
C PHE A 15 13.85 -16.15 -23.14
N TYR A 16 13.63 -15.53 -24.30
CA TYR A 16 13.52 -16.22 -25.59
C TYR A 16 14.81 -16.96 -25.97
N LEU A 17 15.97 -16.31 -25.83
CA LEU A 17 17.27 -16.92 -26.14
C LEU A 17 17.58 -18.09 -25.21
N PHE A 18 17.20 -17.99 -23.93
CA PHE A 18 17.45 -19.06 -22.96
C PHE A 18 16.61 -20.31 -23.23
N ILE A 19 15.31 -20.15 -23.51
CA ILE A 19 14.40 -21.27 -23.77
C ILE A 19 14.73 -21.96 -25.10
N SER A 20 14.94 -21.19 -26.17
CA SER A 20 15.28 -21.74 -27.49
C SER A 20 16.60 -22.51 -27.48
N GLY A 21 17.61 -22.00 -26.77
CA GLY A 21 18.91 -22.65 -26.63
C GLY A 21 18.89 -23.89 -25.73
N TYR A 22 17.98 -23.97 -24.75
CA TYR A 22 17.87 -25.11 -23.83
C TYR A 22 17.17 -26.30 -24.48
N ILE A 23 16.04 -26.06 -25.15
CA ILE A 23 15.24 -27.13 -25.79
C ILE A 23 16.03 -27.84 -26.91
N ARG A 24 16.76 -27.07 -27.73
CA ARG A 24 17.53 -27.63 -28.85
C ARG A 24 18.66 -28.56 -28.41
N ARG A 25 19.35 -28.22 -27.30
CA ARG A 25 20.48 -29.03 -26.79
C ARG A 25 20.03 -30.33 -26.15
N ASN A 26 18.92 -30.32 -25.41
CA ASN A 26 18.45 -31.53 -24.73
C ASN A 26 17.86 -32.56 -25.70
N LEU A 27 17.21 -32.13 -26.79
CA LEU A 27 16.63 -33.06 -27.77
C LEU A 27 17.68 -33.85 -28.57
N GLU A 28 18.81 -33.22 -28.91
CA GLU A 28 19.90 -33.89 -29.64
C GLU A 28 20.71 -34.83 -28.74
N PHE A 29 20.89 -34.46 -27.46
CA PHE A 29 21.63 -35.28 -26.49
C PHE A 29 20.89 -36.60 -26.20
N ASP A 30 19.57 -36.53 -25.99
CA ASP A 30 18.75 -37.70 -25.61
C ASP A 30 18.72 -38.76 -26.72
N ARG A 31 18.53 -38.34 -27.98
CA ARG A 31 18.51 -39.25 -29.14
C ARG A 31 19.83 -39.99 -29.37
N ARG A 32 20.97 -39.33 -29.18
CA ARG A 32 22.30 -39.97 -29.32
C ARG A 32 22.50 -41.03 -28.23
N GLN A 33 22.10 -40.72 -27.00
CA GLN A 33 22.24 -41.63 -25.88
C GLN A 33 21.31 -42.85 -26.02
N GLU A 34 20.09 -42.66 -26.51
CA GLU A 34 19.12 -43.72 -26.78
C GLU A 34 19.64 -44.72 -27.82
N ASN A 35 20.17 -44.25 -28.96
CA ASN A 35 20.74 -45.11 -30.00
C ASN A 35 21.92 -45.97 -29.50
N ILE A 36 22.80 -45.37 -28.68
CA ILE A 36 23.92 -46.10 -28.06
C ILE A 36 23.40 -47.20 -27.12
N ASN A 37 22.35 -46.91 -26.36
CA ASN A 37 21.76 -47.86 -25.42
C ASN A 37 21.08 -49.04 -26.14
N ILE A 38 20.38 -48.77 -27.25
CA ILE A 38 19.78 -49.80 -28.10
C ILE A 38 20.86 -50.75 -28.63
N PHE A 39 21.94 -50.21 -29.19
CA PHE A 39 23.06 -51.02 -29.70
C PHE A 39 23.69 -51.91 -28.61
N LYS A 40 23.92 -51.35 -27.41
CA LYS A 40 24.47 -52.13 -26.28
C LYS A 40 23.56 -53.30 -25.89
N LYS A 41 22.25 -53.08 -25.87
CA LYS A 41 21.25 -54.09 -25.52
C LYS A 41 21.20 -55.21 -26.57
N GLU A 42 21.22 -54.87 -27.85
CA GLU A 42 21.27 -55.87 -28.93
C GLU A 42 22.58 -56.68 -28.90
N LYS A 43 23.73 -56.02 -28.68
CA LYS A 43 25.02 -56.70 -28.55
C LYS A 43 25.06 -57.65 -27.35
N SER A 44 24.44 -57.30 -26.22
CA SER A 44 24.33 -58.23 -25.08
C SER A 44 23.42 -59.41 -25.39
N HIS A 45 22.36 -59.22 -26.17
CA HIS A 45 21.45 -60.29 -26.55
C HIS A 45 22.13 -61.30 -27.49
N LEU A 46 22.85 -60.80 -28.51
CA LEU A 46 23.59 -61.66 -29.44
C LEU A 46 24.67 -62.50 -28.74
N LYS A 47 25.34 -61.94 -27.72
CA LYS A 47 26.35 -62.66 -26.94
C LYS A 47 25.79 -63.73 -26.00
N ALA A 48 24.50 -63.68 -25.69
CA ALA A 48 23.84 -64.65 -24.83
C ALA A 48 23.22 -65.82 -25.63
N ASP A 49 23.28 -65.77 -26.96
CA ASP A 49 22.77 -66.81 -27.84
C ASP A 49 23.86 -67.85 -28.15
N ASP A 50 23.90 -68.92 -27.37
CA ASP A 50 24.87 -70.03 -27.47
C ASP A 50 24.72 -70.85 -28.77
N SER A 51 23.70 -70.58 -29.60
CA SER A 51 23.47 -71.27 -30.87
C SER A 51 24.32 -70.71 -32.03
N LEU A 52 24.92 -69.54 -31.84
CA LEU A 52 25.72 -68.87 -32.87
C LEU A 52 27.17 -69.33 -32.83
N SER A 53 27.72 -69.69 -33.99
CA SER A 53 29.17 -69.89 -34.11
C SER A 53 29.90 -68.56 -33.87
N LYS A 54 31.09 -68.64 -33.28
CA LYS A 54 31.89 -67.46 -32.92
C LYS A 54 32.16 -66.53 -34.12
N GLU A 55 32.31 -67.10 -35.31
CA GLU A 55 32.53 -66.35 -36.55
C GLU A 55 31.27 -65.59 -37.02
N LEU A 56 30.09 -66.19 -36.89
CA LEU A 56 28.81 -65.55 -37.20
C LEU A 56 28.48 -64.43 -36.21
N LEU A 57 28.79 -64.65 -34.92
CA LEU A 57 28.61 -63.64 -33.87
C LEU A 57 29.46 -62.38 -34.15
N ASP A 58 30.74 -62.56 -34.48
CA ASP A 58 31.64 -61.44 -34.77
C ASP A 58 31.24 -60.69 -36.05
N LEU A 59 30.74 -61.40 -37.08
CA LEU A 59 30.20 -60.79 -38.30
C LEU A 59 28.98 -59.89 -37.99
N LEU A 60 28.01 -60.42 -37.24
CA LEU A 60 26.77 -59.70 -36.90
C LEU A 60 27.03 -58.45 -36.06
N ILE A 61 27.96 -58.54 -35.09
CA ILE A 61 28.36 -57.39 -34.29
C ILE A 61 28.97 -56.31 -35.20
N LYS A 62 29.82 -56.71 -36.16
CA LYS A 62 30.49 -55.79 -37.08
C LYS A 62 29.52 -55.10 -38.03
N GLU A 63 28.54 -55.81 -38.59
CA GLU A 63 27.48 -55.21 -39.42
C GLU A 63 26.65 -54.19 -38.64
N ARG A 64 26.35 -54.47 -37.37
CA ARG A 64 25.60 -53.55 -36.50
C ARG A 64 26.40 -52.31 -36.12
N GLU A 65 27.70 -52.46 -35.85
CA GLU A 65 28.60 -51.32 -35.65
C GLU A 65 28.65 -50.44 -36.91
N GLN A 66 28.68 -51.07 -38.09
CA GLN A 66 28.64 -50.33 -39.36
C GLN A 66 27.30 -49.61 -39.59
N SER A 67 26.16 -50.23 -39.23
CA SER A 67 24.84 -49.57 -39.27
C SER A 67 24.79 -48.35 -38.36
N LEU A 68 25.30 -48.44 -37.12
CA LEU A 68 25.35 -47.32 -36.17
C LEU A 68 26.21 -46.17 -36.72
N LEU A 69 27.32 -46.50 -37.39
CA LEU A 69 28.20 -45.53 -38.04
C LEU A 69 27.58 -44.88 -39.28
N GLN A 70 26.65 -45.58 -39.95
CA GLN A 70 25.91 -45.05 -41.09
C GLN A 70 24.73 -44.17 -40.68
N ASP A 71 24.10 -44.48 -39.54
CA ASP A 71 23.00 -43.72 -38.94
C ASP A 71 23.45 -42.50 -38.14
N LEU A 72 24.76 -42.34 -37.92
CA LEU A 72 25.34 -41.05 -37.55
C LEU A 72 25.04 -40.07 -38.69
N PRO A 73 24.21 -39.03 -38.48
CA PRO A 73 23.97 -38.06 -39.52
C PRO A 73 25.33 -37.46 -39.88
N LYS A 74 25.82 -37.74 -41.11
CA LYS A 74 26.90 -36.95 -41.72
C LYS A 74 26.47 -35.52 -41.54
N GLU A 75 27.17 -34.74 -40.72
CA GLU A 75 26.82 -33.36 -40.41
C GLU A 75 26.67 -32.59 -41.72
N ARG A 76 25.43 -32.54 -42.23
CA ARG A 76 25.06 -31.63 -43.30
C ARG A 76 24.78 -30.32 -42.62
N VAL A 77 25.80 -29.48 -42.62
CA VAL A 77 25.67 -28.03 -42.56
C VAL A 77 24.81 -27.58 -43.76
N VAL A 78 23.48 -27.80 -43.70
CA VAL A 78 22.53 -27.26 -44.69
C VAL A 78 21.17 -27.05 -44.01
N ASN A 79 20.91 -25.79 -43.65
CA ASN A 79 19.62 -25.11 -43.62
C ASN A 79 18.39 -25.91 -43.15
N SER A 80 18.14 -25.92 -41.85
CA SER A 80 16.77 -26.09 -41.32
C SER A 80 16.03 -24.74 -41.38
N LEU A 81 15.68 -24.30 -42.60
CA LEU A 81 14.57 -23.38 -42.79
C LEU A 81 13.30 -24.24 -42.77
N SER A 82 12.40 -23.92 -41.84
CA SER A 82 11.04 -24.47 -41.71
C SER A 82 10.89 -25.83 -41.01
N ASP A 83 10.90 -25.80 -39.68
CA ASP A 83 9.84 -26.42 -38.88
C ASP A 83 9.41 -25.43 -37.80
N ASN A 84 8.68 -24.41 -38.25
CA ASN A 84 8.23 -23.31 -37.42
C ASN A 84 6.70 -23.34 -37.29
N LYS A 85 6.20 -24.26 -36.46
CA LYS A 85 4.84 -24.22 -35.92
C LYS A 85 4.87 -24.80 -34.52
N ASN A 86 5.08 -23.94 -33.53
CA ASN A 86 4.66 -24.08 -32.12
C ASN A 86 5.35 -23.06 -31.16
N LEU A 87 6.02 -22.02 -31.68
CA LEU A 87 6.59 -20.97 -30.84
C LEU A 87 5.74 -19.69 -30.70
N SER A 88 4.56 -19.63 -31.33
CA SER A 88 3.72 -18.42 -31.34
C SER A 88 2.86 -18.26 -30.07
N GLY A 89 2.45 -19.34 -29.41
CA GLY A 89 1.57 -19.27 -28.24
C GLY A 89 2.25 -18.67 -27.01
N SER A 90 3.52 -19.01 -26.76
CA SER A 90 4.24 -18.57 -25.57
C SER A 90 4.68 -17.10 -25.64
N PHE A 91 4.98 -16.60 -26.84
CA PHE A 91 5.32 -15.19 -27.05
C PHE A 91 4.09 -14.28 -26.86
N LEU A 92 2.93 -14.69 -27.38
CA LEU A 92 1.67 -13.97 -27.19
C LEU A 92 1.24 -13.95 -25.73
N LEU A 93 1.41 -15.05 -25.00
CA LEU A 93 1.10 -15.12 -23.57
C LEU A 93 2.02 -14.19 -22.75
N SER A 94 3.31 -14.14 -23.07
CA SER A 94 4.25 -13.22 -22.39
C SER A 94 3.90 -11.76 -22.63
N ILE A 95 3.57 -11.39 -23.87
CA ILE A 95 3.13 -10.03 -24.21
C ILE A 95 1.84 -9.69 -23.46
N PHE A 96 0.89 -10.63 -23.42
CA PHE A 96 -0.37 -10.45 -22.72
C PHE A 96 -0.18 -10.24 -21.21
N LEU A 97 0.68 -11.03 -20.56
CA LEU A 97 0.99 -10.88 -19.13
C LEU A 97 1.67 -9.54 -18.82
N ILE A 98 2.57 -9.08 -19.68
CA ILE A 98 3.24 -7.78 -19.54
C ILE A 98 2.25 -6.63 -19.70
N ILE A 99 1.37 -6.70 -20.71
CA ILE A 99 0.32 -5.70 -20.93
C ILE A 99 -0.66 -5.70 -19.75
N SER A 100 -1.04 -6.88 -19.25
CA SER A 100 -1.92 -7.03 -18.09
C SER A 100 -1.31 -6.44 -16.82
N MET A 101 -0.04 -6.73 -16.52
CA MET A 101 0.63 -6.11 -15.36
C MET A 101 0.82 -4.60 -15.53
N SER A 102 1.08 -4.13 -16.75
CA SER A 102 1.14 -2.70 -17.02
C SER A 102 -0.22 -2.04 -16.83
N MET A 103 -1.31 -2.65 -17.30
CA MET A 103 -2.66 -2.13 -17.06
C MET A 103 -2.97 -2.05 -15.57
N ILE A 104 -2.65 -3.07 -14.78
CA ILE A 104 -2.87 -3.07 -13.33
C ILE A 104 -2.02 -1.99 -12.64
N TYR A 105 -0.74 -1.86 -13.02
CA TYR A 105 0.17 -0.88 -12.43
C TYR A 105 -0.19 0.58 -12.80
N PHE A 106 -0.69 0.81 -14.01
CA PHE A 106 -1.07 2.13 -14.51
C PHE A 106 -2.57 2.45 -14.33
N GLN A 107 -3.39 1.50 -13.88
CA GLN A 107 -4.80 1.70 -13.54
C GLN A 107 -5.05 2.89 -12.59
N PRO A 108 -4.18 3.17 -11.59
CA PRO A 108 -4.37 4.34 -10.73
C PRO A 108 -4.24 5.67 -11.48
N ILE A 109 -3.40 5.75 -12.52
CA ILE A 109 -2.98 7.03 -13.13
C ILE A 109 -4.09 7.67 -13.99
N GLY A 110 -5.06 6.89 -14.47
CA GLY A 110 -6.06 7.35 -15.44
C GLY A 110 -7.34 7.99 -14.88
N LEU A 111 -7.63 7.89 -13.57
CA LEU A 111 -8.97 8.21 -13.01
C LEU A 111 -8.91 9.08 -11.74
N GLY A 112 -8.14 10.17 -11.77
CA GLY A 112 -8.08 11.15 -10.67
C GLY A 112 -6.88 11.00 -9.73
N SER A 113 -5.90 10.15 -10.05
CA SER A 113 -4.66 10.06 -9.25
C SER A 113 -3.73 11.26 -9.42
N ILE A 114 -3.83 12.01 -10.53
CA ILE A 114 -3.01 13.21 -10.73
C ILE A 114 -3.52 14.33 -9.80
N ASP A 115 -4.83 14.58 -9.80
CA ASP A 115 -5.45 15.54 -8.87
C ASP A 115 -5.19 15.14 -7.42
N LYS A 116 -5.34 13.85 -7.08
CA LYS A 116 -4.98 13.35 -5.74
C LYS A 116 -3.50 13.56 -5.40
N PHE A 117 -2.59 13.45 -6.37
CA PHE A 117 -1.16 13.69 -6.16
C PHE A 117 -0.85 15.17 -5.95
N GLU A 118 -1.47 16.07 -6.73
CA GLU A 118 -1.30 17.52 -6.56
C GLU A 118 -1.90 17.99 -5.23
N THR A 119 -3.13 17.59 -4.89
CA THR A 119 -3.73 17.93 -3.59
C THR A 119 -2.91 17.37 -2.43
N HIS A 120 -2.38 16.15 -2.53
CA HIS A 120 -1.48 15.59 -1.51
C HIS A 120 -0.20 16.42 -1.39
N LYS A 121 0.40 16.85 -2.51
CA LYS A 121 1.59 17.69 -2.49
C LYS A 121 1.33 19.04 -1.80
N GLU A 122 0.21 19.69 -2.11
CA GLU A 122 -0.17 20.97 -1.50
C GLU A 122 -0.47 20.82 -0.01
N LEU A 123 -1.16 19.75 0.37
CA LEU A 123 -1.44 19.41 1.77
C LEU A 123 -0.17 19.29 2.60
N TYR A 124 0.78 18.48 2.13
CA TYR A 124 2.04 18.28 2.85
C TYR A 124 2.93 19.53 2.78
N ALA A 125 2.92 20.27 1.68
CA ALA A 125 3.62 21.56 1.60
C ALA A 125 3.10 22.56 2.64
N PHE A 126 1.80 22.60 2.87
CA PHE A 126 1.21 23.44 3.93
C PHE A 126 1.59 22.94 5.33
N LEU A 127 1.48 21.62 5.58
CA LEU A 127 1.81 21.03 6.88
C LEU A 127 3.27 21.23 7.27
N ASP A 128 4.20 20.98 6.33
CA ASP A 128 5.65 21.10 6.54
C ASP A 128 6.17 22.53 6.40
N GLY A 129 5.33 23.44 5.87
CA GLY A 129 5.66 24.85 5.70
C GLY A 129 5.99 25.55 7.01
N ASP A 130 6.73 26.65 6.94
CA ASP A 130 6.95 27.50 8.11
C ASP A 130 5.71 28.36 8.45
N ILE A 131 5.78 29.10 9.56
CA ILE A 131 4.68 29.95 10.04
C ILE A 131 4.30 31.02 8.99
N ASN A 132 5.27 31.59 8.28
CA ASN A 132 5.03 32.64 7.29
C ASN A 132 4.36 32.07 6.03
N HIS A 133 4.84 30.92 5.56
CA HIS A 133 4.26 30.19 4.44
C HIS A 133 2.80 29.84 4.73
N ARG A 134 2.52 29.27 5.90
CA ARG A 134 1.15 28.96 6.32
C ARG A 134 0.29 30.21 6.43
N ALA A 135 0.78 31.27 7.04
CA ALA A 135 0.03 32.52 7.18
C ALA A 135 -0.38 33.12 5.81
N LEU A 136 0.50 33.04 4.81
CA LEU A 136 0.21 33.50 3.45
C LEU A 136 -0.86 32.64 2.76
N LYS A 137 -0.78 31.32 2.93
CA LYS A 137 -1.61 30.35 2.21
C LYS A 137 -2.91 29.96 2.92
N ARG A 138 -3.07 30.26 4.21
CA ARG A 138 -4.18 29.80 5.05
C ARG A 138 -5.55 29.99 4.43
N LYS A 139 -5.84 31.19 3.90
CA LYS A 139 -7.15 31.53 3.33
C LYS A 139 -7.48 30.78 2.05
N GLU A 140 -6.47 30.52 1.21
CA GLU A 140 -6.67 29.74 -0.02
C GLU A 140 -6.80 28.26 0.34
N PHE A 141 -6.00 27.81 1.29
CA PHE A 141 -5.88 26.40 1.64
C PHE A 141 -7.12 25.85 2.38
N ILE A 142 -7.85 26.68 3.14
CA ILE A 142 -9.09 26.22 3.80
C ILE A 142 -10.15 25.80 2.79
N ILE A 143 -10.24 26.49 1.65
CA ILE A 143 -11.16 26.16 0.56
C ILE A 143 -10.79 24.80 -0.06
N GLU A 144 -9.49 24.50 -0.17
CA GLU A 144 -9.04 23.19 -0.67
C GLU A 144 -9.40 22.05 0.30
N VAL A 145 -9.28 22.29 1.61
CA VAL A 145 -9.71 21.33 2.63
C VAL A 145 -11.23 21.11 2.57
N GLU A 146 -12.03 22.16 2.43
CA GLU A 146 -13.48 22.04 2.26
C GLU A 146 -13.84 21.27 0.98
N ASN A 147 -13.18 21.56 -0.14
CA ASN A 147 -13.36 20.83 -1.40
C ASN A 147 -13.05 19.33 -1.28
N LEU A 148 -12.03 18.96 -0.49
CA LEU A 148 -11.68 17.56 -0.22
C LEU A 148 -12.80 16.82 0.51
N LEU A 149 -13.44 17.50 1.46
CA LEU A 149 -14.55 16.97 2.24
C LEU A 149 -15.82 16.85 1.38
N ASP A 150 -16.19 17.91 0.67
CA ASP A 150 -17.38 17.95 -0.19
C ASP A 150 -17.37 16.85 -1.26
N LYS A 151 -16.20 16.56 -1.84
CA LYS A 151 -16.03 15.50 -2.85
C LYS A 151 -15.92 14.10 -2.25
N LYS A 152 -15.99 13.95 -0.92
CA LYS A 152 -15.81 12.69 -0.17
C LYS A 152 -14.55 11.93 -0.62
N LEU A 153 -13.46 12.66 -0.82
CA LEU A 153 -12.19 12.08 -1.28
C LEU A 153 -11.39 11.43 -0.15
N LEU A 154 -11.78 11.67 1.10
CA LEU A 154 -11.13 11.19 2.31
C LEU A 154 -12.08 10.27 3.10
N SER A 155 -11.54 9.19 3.64
CA SER A 155 -12.20 8.34 4.63
C SER A 155 -12.24 9.00 6.01
N ALA A 156 -13.14 8.54 6.90
CA ALA A 156 -13.20 9.02 8.29
C ALA A 156 -11.83 8.95 9.00
N SER A 157 -11.07 7.86 8.78
CA SER A 157 -9.73 7.71 9.35
C SER A 157 -8.73 8.73 8.82
N GLU A 158 -8.80 9.09 7.53
CA GLU A 158 -7.92 10.09 6.93
C GLU A 158 -8.28 11.50 7.41
N VAL A 159 -9.58 11.81 7.51
CA VAL A 159 -10.07 13.07 8.08
C VAL A 159 -9.60 13.22 9.53
N TYR A 160 -9.72 12.17 10.35
CA TYR A 160 -9.26 12.18 11.74
C TYR A 160 -7.73 12.31 11.84
N PHE A 161 -6.99 11.56 11.01
CA PHE A 161 -5.53 11.69 10.97
C PHE A 161 -5.10 13.12 10.64
N LEU A 162 -5.75 13.72 9.63
CA LEU A 162 -5.41 15.06 9.18
C LEU A 162 -5.80 16.13 10.21
N SER A 163 -6.96 15.99 10.88
CA SER A 163 -7.37 16.93 11.92
C SER A 163 -6.40 16.95 13.09
N ARG A 164 -5.83 15.79 13.45
CA ARG A 164 -4.76 15.68 14.44
C ARG A 164 -3.49 16.38 13.98
N LYS A 165 -3.07 16.19 12.73
CA LYS A 165 -1.88 16.88 12.18
C LYS A 165 -2.00 18.39 12.27
N PHE A 166 -3.17 18.95 11.92
CA PHE A 166 -3.41 20.39 12.07
C PHE A 166 -3.40 20.86 13.53
N ARG A 167 -3.95 20.05 14.44
CA ARG A 167 -3.90 20.35 15.88
C ARG A 167 -2.48 20.36 16.41
N ASP A 168 -1.63 19.41 16.00
CA ASP A 168 -0.22 19.33 16.41
C ASP A 168 0.55 20.61 16.04
N ILE A 169 0.21 21.24 14.91
CA ILE A 169 0.80 22.51 14.45
C ILE A 169 -0.01 23.76 14.84
N LYS A 170 -1.04 23.61 15.69
CA LYS A 170 -1.90 24.70 16.20
C LYS A 170 -2.70 25.45 15.13
N GLU A 171 -2.97 24.80 14.00
CA GLU A 171 -3.85 25.31 12.94
C GLU A 171 -5.30 24.88 13.22
N PHE A 172 -5.89 25.46 14.26
CA PHE A 172 -7.20 25.02 14.80
C PHE A 172 -8.39 25.27 13.88
N ASP A 173 -8.31 26.25 12.98
CA ASP A 173 -9.33 26.49 11.95
C ASP A 173 -9.59 25.21 11.13
N PHE A 174 -8.52 24.58 10.62
CA PHE A 174 -8.60 23.36 9.83
C PHE A 174 -8.99 22.14 10.68
N SER A 175 -8.42 22.03 11.88
CA SER A 175 -8.77 20.93 12.79
C SER A 175 -10.26 20.95 13.15
N ALA A 176 -10.83 22.13 13.42
CA ALA A 176 -12.24 22.29 13.74
C ALA A 176 -13.14 21.93 12.55
N VAL A 177 -12.79 22.32 11.33
CA VAL A 177 -13.53 21.93 10.11
C VAL A 177 -13.54 20.42 9.91
N LEU A 178 -12.37 19.78 9.97
CA LEU A 178 -12.25 18.33 9.78
C LEU A 178 -12.94 17.51 10.88
N LEU A 179 -12.82 17.93 12.14
CA LEU A 179 -13.53 17.28 13.25
C LEU A 179 -15.05 17.55 13.18
N GLY A 180 -15.45 18.72 12.71
CA GLY A 180 -16.84 19.07 12.42
C GLY A 180 -17.47 18.11 11.43
N GLU A 181 -16.77 17.84 10.33
CA GLU A 181 -17.21 16.84 9.34
C GLU A 181 -17.40 15.46 9.97
N LEU A 182 -16.44 15.02 10.80
CA LEU A 182 -16.53 13.72 11.47
C LEU A 182 -17.77 13.61 12.37
N VAL A 183 -18.04 14.62 13.19
CA VAL A 183 -19.18 14.59 14.12
C VAL A 183 -20.52 14.80 13.43
N ILE A 184 -20.53 15.23 12.15
CA ILE A 184 -21.76 15.41 11.35
C ILE A 184 -22.02 14.20 10.46
N GLU A 185 -21.06 13.81 9.62
CA GLU A 185 -21.24 12.80 8.57
C GLU A 185 -20.84 11.38 9.02
N TYR A 186 -19.89 11.25 9.96
CA TYR A 186 -19.28 9.96 10.33
C TYR A 186 -19.59 9.52 11.77
N LYS A 187 -20.73 9.96 12.33
CA LYS A 187 -21.13 9.72 13.73
C LYS A 187 -21.03 8.27 14.21
N ASN A 188 -21.30 7.30 13.33
CA ASN A 188 -21.30 5.87 13.67
C ASN A 188 -19.92 5.21 13.56
N GLU A 189 -18.92 5.91 13.01
CA GLU A 189 -17.59 5.39 12.71
C GLU A 189 -16.50 5.98 13.63
N ILE A 190 -16.85 6.99 14.43
CA ILE A 190 -15.92 7.69 15.30
C ILE A 190 -16.08 7.28 16.77
N PRO A 191 -14.99 7.23 17.54
CA PRO A 191 -15.08 7.04 18.97
C PRO A 191 -15.59 8.33 19.66
N SER A 192 -16.26 8.18 20.79
CA SER A 192 -16.93 9.30 21.48
C SER A 192 -15.97 10.44 21.86
N ASN A 193 -14.68 10.17 22.08
CA ASN A 193 -13.71 11.21 22.41
C ASN A 193 -13.50 12.24 21.29
N VAL A 194 -13.86 11.90 20.04
CA VAL A 194 -13.75 12.84 18.90
C VAL A 194 -14.66 14.06 19.10
N TYR A 195 -15.78 13.91 19.81
CA TYR A 195 -16.65 15.05 20.12
C TYR A 195 -15.98 16.04 21.09
N GLY A 196 -15.22 15.56 22.08
CA GLY A 196 -14.42 16.40 22.97
C GLY A 196 -13.27 17.09 22.25
N GLU A 197 -12.59 16.36 21.38
CA GLU A 197 -11.57 16.91 20.48
C GLU A 197 -12.14 18.02 19.58
N TYR A 198 -13.34 17.83 19.03
CA TYR A 198 -14.04 18.84 18.23
C TYR A 198 -14.32 20.11 19.05
N ALA A 199 -14.95 19.97 20.21
CA ALA A 199 -15.27 21.11 21.08
C ALA A 199 -14.01 21.90 21.49
N GLN A 200 -12.92 21.19 21.78
CA GLN A 200 -11.63 21.81 22.10
C GLN A 200 -11.03 22.56 20.89
N SER A 201 -11.04 21.95 19.69
CA SER A 201 -10.54 22.61 18.48
C SER A 201 -11.34 23.86 18.15
N VAL A 202 -12.67 23.84 18.30
CA VAL A 202 -13.54 25.03 18.15
C VAL A 202 -13.18 26.09 19.19
N PHE A 203 -13.00 25.72 20.46
CA PHE A 203 -12.59 26.68 21.50
C PHE A 203 -11.28 27.40 21.16
N PHE A 204 -10.28 26.68 20.65
CA PHE A 204 -9.01 27.29 20.25
C PHE A 204 -9.09 28.10 18.95
N LYS A 205 -9.87 27.64 17.96
CA LYS A 205 -10.22 28.43 16.77
C LYS A 205 -10.81 29.78 17.17
N GLU A 206 -11.71 29.77 18.15
CA GLU A 206 -12.39 30.94 18.70
C GLU A 206 -11.54 31.73 19.71
N LYS A 207 -10.20 31.55 19.68
CA LYS A 207 -9.22 32.25 20.54
C LYS A 207 -9.52 32.07 22.02
N GLU A 208 -9.86 30.85 22.39
CA GLU A 208 -10.21 30.46 23.75
C GLU A 208 -11.43 31.22 24.25
N GLN A 209 -12.41 31.55 23.41
CA GLN A 209 -13.66 32.20 23.83
C GLN A 209 -14.83 31.22 23.78
N PHE A 210 -15.76 31.32 24.73
CA PHE A 210 -17.03 30.60 24.67
C PHE A 210 -18.02 31.37 23.79
N SER A 211 -17.71 31.47 22.50
CA SER A 211 -18.63 31.98 21.49
C SER A 211 -19.83 31.04 21.32
N GLU A 212 -20.84 31.47 20.57
CA GLU A 212 -22.01 30.63 20.28
C GLU A 212 -21.61 29.29 19.63
N GLU A 213 -20.62 29.30 18.73
CA GLU A 213 -20.09 28.10 18.09
C GLU A 213 -19.43 27.16 19.11
N THR A 214 -18.59 27.70 19.98
CA THR A 214 -17.94 26.93 21.05
C THR A 214 -18.96 26.31 22.01
N ILE A 215 -19.98 27.07 22.40
CA ILE A 215 -21.03 26.58 23.32
C ILE A 215 -21.81 25.45 22.65
N LYS A 216 -22.17 25.60 21.36
CA LYS A 216 -22.83 24.53 20.59
C LYS A 216 -21.97 23.26 20.52
N ALA A 217 -20.70 23.40 20.18
CA ALA A 217 -19.78 22.27 20.10
C ALA A 217 -19.59 21.58 21.47
N LEU A 218 -19.44 22.36 22.54
CA LEU A 218 -19.35 21.82 23.90
C LEU A 218 -20.63 21.09 24.33
N ASN A 219 -21.81 21.64 24.06
CA ASN A 219 -23.08 21.00 24.41
C ASN A 219 -23.30 19.69 23.64
N LEU A 220 -22.91 19.66 22.36
CA LEU A 220 -22.89 18.43 21.58
C LEU A 220 -21.97 17.39 22.24
N ALA A 221 -20.76 17.79 22.63
CA ALA A 221 -19.81 16.88 23.27
C ALA A 221 -20.26 16.40 24.66
N LEU A 222 -20.93 17.24 25.45
CA LEU A 222 -21.55 16.85 26.72
C LEU A 222 -22.68 15.83 26.53
N THR A 223 -23.35 15.86 25.38
CA THR A 223 -24.42 14.91 25.05
C THR A 223 -23.86 13.57 24.60
N GLU A 224 -22.91 13.59 23.67
CA GLU A 224 -22.39 12.38 23.01
C GLU A 224 -21.24 11.72 23.79
N ALA A 225 -20.50 12.51 24.58
CA ALA A 225 -19.33 12.07 25.32
C ALA A 225 -19.28 12.64 26.75
N PRO A 226 -20.32 12.41 27.58
CA PRO A 226 -20.45 13.04 28.91
C PRO A 226 -19.33 12.68 29.90
N LYS A 227 -18.63 11.57 29.67
CA LYS A 227 -17.54 11.07 30.52
C LYS A 227 -16.15 11.34 29.95
N ASP A 228 -16.06 12.09 28.86
CA ASP A 228 -14.77 12.46 28.29
C ASP A 228 -14.09 13.52 29.17
N PRO A 229 -12.88 13.24 29.70
CA PRO A 229 -12.12 14.21 30.48
C PRO A 229 -11.92 15.56 29.78
N LEU A 230 -11.76 15.59 28.45
CA LEU A 230 -11.59 16.83 27.68
C LEU A 230 -12.84 17.70 27.74
N VAL A 231 -14.01 17.08 27.59
CA VAL A 231 -15.31 17.75 27.63
C VAL A 231 -15.56 18.36 29.01
N LEU A 232 -15.39 17.55 30.05
CA LEU A 232 -15.55 17.98 31.44
C LEU A 232 -14.53 19.06 31.85
N THR A 233 -13.29 18.95 31.35
CA THR A 233 -12.27 19.99 31.57
C THR A 233 -12.69 21.32 30.95
N LEU A 234 -13.14 21.29 29.68
CA LEU A 234 -13.58 22.48 28.96
C LEU A 234 -14.85 23.09 29.60
N GLU A 235 -15.76 22.26 30.10
CA GLU A 235 -16.91 22.71 30.88
C GLU A 235 -16.49 23.41 32.18
N GLY A 236 -15.52 22.86 32.92
CA GLY A 236 -15.01 23.54 34.11
C GLY A 236 -14.37 24.89 33.78
N VAL A 237 -13.68 25.03 32.63
CA VAL A 237 -13.16 26.32 32.15
C VAL A 237 -14.30 27.31 31.85
N LYS A 238 -15.42 26.85 31.28
CA LYS A 238 -16.63 27.67 31.07
C LYS A 238 -17.15 28.22 32.39
N TYR A 239 -17.33 27.34 33.40
CA TYR A 239 -17.83 27.75 34.71
C TYR A 239 -16.89 28.69 35.45
N PHE A 240 -15.58 28.43 35.36
CA PHE A 240 -14.56 29.29 35.95
C PHE A 240 -14.65 30.71 35.41
N ARG A 241 -14.81 30.86 34.09
CA ARG A 241 -14.89 32.19 33.45
C ARG A 241 -16.11 33.01 33.85
N ILE A 242 -17.22 32.37 34.18
CA ILE A 242 -18.43 33.06 34.67
C ILE A 242 -18.43 33.22 36.20
N GLY A 243 -17.32 32.90 36.87
CA GLY A 243 -17.15 33.06 38.32
C GLY A 243 -17.81 31.96 39.16
N ASN A 244 -18.33 30.89 38.54
CA ASN A 244 -18.93 29.79 39.28
C ASN A 244 -17.86 28.75 39.66
N LEU A 245 -17.10 29.05 40.72
CA LEU A 245 -15.96 28.24 41.14
C LEU A 245 -16.36 26.84 41.64
N GLU A 246 -17.56 26.70 42.22
CA GLU A 246 -18.08 25.42 42.70
C GLU A 246 -18.36 24.47 41.53
N LEU A 247 -19.07 24.93 40.49
CA LEU A 247 -19.30 24.12 39.30
C LEU A 247 -18.00 23.86 38.53
N ALA A 248 -17.09 24.84 38.45
CA ALA A 248 -15.79 24.64 37.83
C ALA A 248 -15.00 23.52 38.51
N ARG A 249 -14.95 23.53 39.85
CA ARG A 249 -14.32 22.49 40.65
C ARG A 249 -14.98 21.14 40.44
N SER A 250 -16.32 21.09 40.47
CA SER A 250 -17.07 19.85 40.28
C SER A 250 -16.74 19.20 38.93
N SER A 251 -16.76 19.97 37.84
CA SER A 251 -16.43 19.45 36.50
C SER A 251 -14.99 18.96 36.41
N TRP A 252 -14.02 19.65 37.03
CA TRP A 252 -12.61 19.22 37.02
C TRP A 252 -12.35 18.00 37.91
N GLU A 253 -13.01 17.90 39.06
CA GLU A 253 -12.93 16.69 39.90
C GLU A 253 -13.52 15.48 39.18
N GLU A 254 -14.65 15.67 38.47
CA GLU A 254 -15.25 14.62 37.65
C GLU A 254 -14.33 14.21 36.49
N ALA A 255 -13.78 15.17 35.74
CA ALA A 255 -12.82 14.91 34.66
C ALA A 255 -11.63 14.09 35.17
N LYS A 256 -11.10 14.42 36.35
CA LYS A 256 -9.99 13.71 36.99
C LYS A 256 -10.30 12.23 37.24
N GLY A 257 -11.55 11.90 37.55
CA GLY A 257 -12.01 10.53 37.74
C GLY A 257 -11.93 9.66 36.49
N TYR A 258 -11.94 10.27 35.30
CA TYR A 258 -11.89 9.59 34.01
C TYR A 258 -10.50 9.64 33.32
N LEU A 259 -9.54 10.40 33.86
CA LEU A 259 -8.16 10.45 33.36
C LEU A 259 -7.41 9.14 33.64
N LYS A 260 -6.56 8.76 32.69
CA LYS A 260 -5.85 7.46 32.74
C LYS A 260 -4.55 7.54 33.52
N THR A 261 -3.81 8.63 33.39
CA THR A 261 -2.46 8.75 33.95
C THR A 261 -2.45 9.64 35.20
N GLU A 262 -1.58 9.32 36.15
CA GLU A 262 -1.38 10.16 37.34
C GLU A 262 -0.79 11.53 36.99
N GLU A 263 -0.02 11.62 35.90
CA GLU A 263 0.52 12.89 35.41
C GLU A 263 -0.59 13.83 34.95
N GLU A 264 -1.53 13.37 34.13
CA GLU A 264 -2.69 14.17 33.69
C GLU A 264 -3.55 14.59 34.89
N LYS A 265 -3.78 13.68 35.84
CA LYS A 265 -4.52 13.99 37.07
C LYS A 265 -3.83 15.06 37.90
N ALA A 266 -2.50 15.00 38.02
CA ALA A 266 -1.72 16.00 38.77
C ALA A 266 -1.83 17.39 38.14
N VAL A 267 -1.81 17.50 36.80
CA VAL A 267 -2.00 18.77 36.09
C VAL A 267 -3.35 19.38 36.43
N LEU A 268 -4.41 18.58 36.40
CA LEU A 268 -5.76 19.08 36.71
C LEU A 268 -5.91 19.42 38.21
N GLN A 269 -5.26 18.66 39.09
CA GLN A 269 -5.20 18.93 40.53
C GLN A 269 -4.62 20.31 40.84
N ILE A 270 -3.55 20.72 40.13
CA ILE A 270 -2.97 22.06 40.27
C ILE A 270 -4.02 23.15 39.93
N GLY A 271 -4.84 22.93 38.90
CA GLY A 271 -5.94 23.82 38.55
C GLY A 271 -6.99 23.93 39.66
N ILE A 272 -7.42 22.79 40.20
CA ILE A 272 -8.39 22.71 41.31
C ILE A 272 -7.86 23.42 42.57
N ASP A 273 -6.60 23.22 42.93
CA ASP A 273 -6.03 23.82 44.14
C ASP A 273 -5.86 25.34 44.03
N ARG A 274 -5.66 25.87 42.81
CA ARG A 274 -5.66 27.32 42.58
C ARG A 274 -7.01 27.98 42.86
N LEU A 275 -8.13 27.27 42.66
CA LEU A 275 -9.47 27.78 43.00
C LEU A 275 -9.66 27.99 44.50
N LYS A 276 -8.93 27.27 45.36
CA LYS A 276 -9.04 27.39 46.83
C LYS A 276 -8.35 28.65 47.38
N ASN A 277 -7.44 29.24 46.59
CA ASN A 277 -6.58 30.34 47.02
C ASN A 277 -7.03 31.72 46.46
N GLN A 278 -8.23 31.81 45.90
CA GLN A 278 -8.90 33.05 45.47
C GLN A 278 -10.06 33.38 46.41
#